data_AF-A0AAV8A6K6-F1
#
_entry.id   AF-A0AAV8A6K6-F1
#
_cell.length_a   1.000
_cell.length_b   1.000
_cell.length_c   1.000
_cell.angle_alpha   90.00
_cell.angle_beta   90.00
_cell.angle_gamma   90.00
#
_symmetry.space_group_name_H-M   'P 1'
#
loop_
_entity.id
_entity.type
_entity.pdbx_description
1 polymer ?
#
loop_
_entity_poly.entity_id
_entity_poly.type
_entity_poly.pdbx_seq_one_letter_code
_entity_poly.pdbx_strand_id
1 'polypeptide(L)'
;MESTLNEEIVNQINTLWSDKGIQEVWERRSEYQINDTAPFYFERIDEIAKSDYLPDNQDILHLRVKTSGIVETQFESSDLGFRMFDVGGQRNERKKWIHCFQVKGYLGRNLHFFNYYH
;
A
#
# COMPACT_ATOMS: atom_id res chain seq x y z
N MET A 1 9.80 -23.95 -6.83
CA MET A 1 8.42 -23.46 -6.64
C MET A 1 7.88 -23.23 -8.02
N GLU A 2 6.90 -24.03 -8.43
CA GLU A 2 6.21 -23.85 -9.71
C GLU A 2 5.54 -22.46 -9.71
N SER A 3 5.71 -21.69 -10.78
CA SER A 3 5.06 -20.39 -10.92
C SER A 3 3.56 -20.61 -10.99
N THR A 4 2.82 -20.13 -9.98
CA THR A 4 1.37 -20.32 -9.87
C THR A 4 0.59 -19.62 -10.98
N LEU A 5 1.18 -18.64 -11.67
CA LEU A 5 0.66 -18.08 -12.91
C LEU A 5 1.12 -18.93 -14.10
N ASN A 6 0.20 -19.69 -14.67
CA ASN A 6 0.38 -20.32 -15.97
C ASN A 6 -0.33 -19.50 -17.07
N GLU A 7 -0.06 -19.82 -18.34
CA GLU A 7 -0.63 -19.10 -19.48
C GLU A 7 -2.18 -19.08 -19.48
N GLU A 8 -2.81 -20.14 -19.00
CA GLU A 8 -4.27 -20.21 -18.90
C GLU A 8 -4.82 -19.13 -17.95
N ILE A 9 -4.25 -19.00 -16.75
CA ILE A 9 -4.65 -18.01 -15.76
C ILE A 9 -4.39 -16.59 -16.28
N VAL A 10 -3.25 -16.35 -16.93
CA VAL A 10 -2.90 -15.05 -17.53
C VAL A 10 -3.96 -14.64 -18.56
N ASN A 11 -4.32 -15.56 -19.46
CA ASN A 11 -5.34 -15.31 -20.47
C ASN A 11 -6.73 -15.05 -19.85
N GLN A 12 -7.09 -15.77 -18.79
CA GLN A 12 -8.33 -15.53 -18.06
C GLN A 12 -8.35 -14.15 -17.40
N ILE A 13 -7.25 -13.73 -16.76
CA ILE A 13 -7.12 -12.40 -16.16
C ILE A 13 -7.25 -11.31 -17.24
N ASN A 14 -6.53 -11.44 -18.35
CA ASN A 14 -6.63 -10.48 -19.46
C ASN A 14 -8.04 -10.39 -20.04
N THR A 15 -8.71 -11.54 -20.21
CA THR A 15 -10.09 -11.60 -20.70
C THR A 15 -11.05 -10.90 -19.75
N LEU A 16 -10.97 -11.20 -18.45
CA LEU A 16 -11.83 -10.60 -17.43
C LEU A 16 -11.55 -9.10 -17.28
N TRP A 17 -10.29 -8.68 -17.30
CA TRP A 17 -9.95 -7.27 -17.19
C TRP A 17 -10.44 -6.48 -18.41
N SER A 18 -10.45 -7.08 -19.60
CA SER A 18 -10.97 -6.45 -20.81
C SER A 18 -12.50 -6.43 -20.91
N ASP A 19 -13.20 -7.13 -20.01
CA ASP A 19 -14.66 -7.18 -20.01
C ASP A 19 -15.27 -5.82 -19.60
N LYS A 20 -16.29 -5.40 -20.36
CA LYS A 20 -16.95 -4.12 -20.12
C LYS A 20 -17.65 -4.06 -18.76
N GLY A 21 -18.26 -5.16 -18.31
CA GLY A 21 -18.92 -5.21 -17.01
C GLY A 21 -17.92 -5.09 -15.86
N ILE A 22 -16.74 -5.72 -15.99
CA ILE A 22 -15.65 -5.55 -15.01
C ILE A 22 -15.13 -4.12 -15.00
N GLN A 23 -14.99 -3.48 -16.17
CA GLN A 23 -14.58 -2.07 -16.24
C GLN A 23 -15.63 -1.12 -15.61
N GLU A 24 -16.92 -1.35 -15.84
CA GLU A 24 -18.00 -0.59 -15.18
C GLU A 24 -17.99 -0.77 -13.65
N VAL A 25 -17.71 -1.97 -13.15
CA VAL A 25 -17.53 -2.23 -11.72
C VAL A 25 -16.31 -1.49 -11.18
N TRP A 26 -15.21 -1.45 -11.96
CA TRP A 26 -14.01 -0.72 -11.60
C TRP A 26 -14.21 0.80 -11.53
N GLU A 27 -15.03 1.38 -12.41
CA GLU A 27 -15.41 2.80 -12.33
C GLU A 27 -16.12 3.11 -11.00
N ARG A 28 -16.88 2.15 -10.49
CA ARG A 28 -17.60 2.21 -9.20
C ARG A 28 -16.82 1.62 -8.03
N ARG A 29 -15.50 1.40 -8.17
CA ARG A 29 -14.65 0.73 -7.16
C ARG A 29 -14.76 1.31 -5.75
N SER A 30 -15.06 2.61 -5.60
CA SER A 30 -15.24 3.26 -4.31
C SER A 30 -16.43 2.72 -3.50
N GLU A 31 -17.39 2.07 -4.16
CA GLU A 31 -18.53 1.40 -3.53
C GLU A 31 -18.16 0.04 -2.93
N TYR A 32 -16.98 -0.50 -3.29
CA TYR A 32 -16.52 -1.83 -2.95
C TYR A 32 -15.15 -1.78 -2.27
N GLN A 33 -14.70 -2.92 -1.75
CA GLN A 33 -13.35 -3.05 -1.16
C GLN A 33 -12.39 -3.66 -2.20
N ILE A 34 -12.20 -2.96 -3.32
CA ILE A 34 -11.28 -3.37 -4.38
C ILE A 34 -9.91 -2.74 -4.12
N ASN A 35 -8.83 -3.44 -4.50
CA ASN A 35 -7.48 -2.89 -4.39
C ASN A 35 -7.25 -1.84 -5.49
N ASP A 36 -6.89 -0.62 -5.10
CA ASP A 36 -6.60 0.48 -6.03
C ASP A 36 -5.43 0.17 -6.98
N THR A 37 -4.55 -0.76 -6.62
CA THR A 37 -3.42 -1.18 -7.46
C THR A 37 -3.76 -2.29 -8.45
N ALA A 38 -5.03 -2.73 -8.51
CA ALA A 38 -5.47 -3.77 -9.44
C ALA A 38 -5.14 -3.46 -10.92
N PRO A 39 -5.41 -2.27 -11.48
CA PRO A 39 -5.08 -1.97 -12.88
C PRO A 39 -3.60 -2.12 -13.18
N PHE A 40 -2.74 -1.61 -12.28
CA PHE A 40 -1.29 -1.65 -12.44
C PHE A 40 -0.77 -3.07 -12.65
N TYR A 41 -1.31 -4.05 -11.90
CA TYR A 41 -0.91 -5.45 -12.03
C TYR A 41 -1.64 -6.18 -13.16
N PHE A 42 -2.93 -5.94 -13.37
CA PHE A 42 -3.70 -6.63 -14.41
C PHE A 42 -3.30 -6.21 -15.82
N GLU A 43 -2.93 -4.95 -16.03
CA GLU A 43 -2.43 -4.46 -17.32
C GLU A 43 -1.02 -4.99 -17.65
N ARG A 44 -0.29 -5.50 -16.65
CA ARG A 44 1.08 -6.01 -16.77
C ARG A 44 1.18 -7.50 -16.50
N ILE A 45 0.06 -8.21 -16.49
CA ILE A 45 0.01 -9.60 -16.03
C ILE A 45 0.86 -10.52 -16.90
N ASP A 46 0.95 -10.25 -18.21
CA ASP A 46 1.83 -10.98 -19.14
C ASP A 46 3.32 -10.78 -18.85
N GLU A 47 3.72 -9.59 -18.37
CA GLU A 47 5.11 -9.33 -17.96
C GLU A 47 5.42 -10.04 -16.65
N ILE A 48 4.50 -9.95 -15.68
CA ILE A 48 4.63 -10.53 -14.34
C ILE A 48 4.69 -12.06 -14.40
N ALA A 49 3.99 -12.67 -15.36
CA ALA A 49 3.96 -14.13 -15.54
C ALA A 49 5.24 -14.72 -16.15
N LYS A 50 6.17 -13.89 -16.66
CA LYS A 50 7.43 -14.39 -17.22
C LYS A 50 8.30 -15.02 -16.14
N SER A 51 8.98 -16.11 -16.48
CA SER A 51 9.86 -16.83 -15.55
C SER A 51 11.05 -16.00 -15.05
N ASP A 52 11.46 -14.99 -15.81
CA ASP A 52 12.56 -14.06 -15.53
C ASP A 52 12.07 -12.69 -15.05
N TYR A 53 10.79 -12.57 -14.67
CA TYR A 53 10.24 -11.33 -14.15
C TYR A 53 11.01 -10.87 -12.90
N LEU A 54 11.47 -9.61 -12.95
CA LEU A 54 12.14 -8.94 -11.84
C LEU A 54 11.36 -7.64 -11.52
N PRO A 55 10.78 -7.52 -10.31
CA PRO A 55 10.05 -6.32 -9.92
C PRO A 55 10.94 -5.08 -9.94
N ASP A 56 10.38 -3.97 -10.42
CA ASP A 56 11.04 -2.67 -10.41
C ASP A 56 10.60 -1.80 -9.21
N ASN A 57 11.08 -0.55 -9.17
CA ASN A 57 10.70 0.37 -8.11
C ASN A 57 9.20 0.73 -8.15
N GLN A 58 8.55 0.74 -9.32
CA GLN A 58 7.11 0.98 -9.40
C GLN A 58 6.34 -0.19 -8.79
N ASP A 59 6.77 -1.42 -9.03
CA ASP A 59 6.19 -2.61 -8.42
C ASP A 59 6.27 -2.50 -6.89
N ILE A 60 7.44 -2.12 -6.36
CA ILE A 60 7.64 -1.93 -4.92
C ILE A 60 6.70 -0.85 -4.35
N LEU A 61 6.50 0.24 -5.07
CA LEU A 61 5.62 1.34 -4.63
C LEU A 61 4.12 0.96 -4.66
N HIS A 62 3.72 0.07 -5.57
CA HIS A 62 2.32 -0.41 -5.67
C HIS A 62 2.05 -1.66 -4.81
N LEU A 63 3.08 -2.27 -4.22
CA LEU A 63 2.92 -3.38 -3.30
C LEU A 63 2.20 -2.90 -2.03
N ARG A 64 1.00 -3.44 -1.82
CA ARG A 64 0.21 -3.15 -0.63
C ARG A 64 0.61 -4.08 0.52
N VAL A 65 1.69 -3.74 1.21
CA VAL A 65 2.08 -4.40 2.45
C VAL A 65 1.44 -3.65 3.63
N LYS A 66 0.74 -4.37 4.50
CA LYS A 66 0.13 -3.76 5.69
C LYS A 66 1.24 -3.31 6.65
N THR A 67 1.41 -2.00 6.83
CA THR A 67 2.23 -1.47 7.93
C THR A 67 1.63 -1.90 9.27
N SER A 68 2.46 -2.50 10.12
CA SER A 68 2.14 -2.85 11.49
C SER A 68 3.23 -2.32 12.41
N GLY A 69 2.86 -1.89 13.61
CA GLY A 69 3.80 -1.26 14.53
C GLY A 69 4.20 0.15 14.10
N ILE A 70 5.37 0.56 14.58
CA ILE A 70 6.02 1.84 14.31
C ILE A 70 7.39 1.52 13.74
N VAL A 71 7.67 1.99 12.53
CA VAL A 71 8.99 1.90 11.89
C VAL A 71 9.58 3.31 11.86
N GLU A 72 10.81 3.44 12.34
CA GLU A 72 11.57 4.70 12.26
C GLU A 72 12.66 4.58 11.21
N THR A 73 12.66 5.51 10.26
CA THR A 73 13.72 5.67 9.26
C THR A 73 14.39 7.01 9.47
N GLN A 74 15.72 7.00 9.61
CA GLN A 74 16.53 8.21 9.71
C GLN A 74 17.28 8.42 8.40
N PHE A 75 17.26 9.65 7.89
CA PHE A 75 18.00 10.01 6.69
C PHE A 75 18.44 11.47 6.77
N GLU A 76 19.53 11.79 6.10
CA GLU A 76 20.05 13.14 5.99
C GLU A 76 19.75 13.67 4.58
N SER A 77 19.31 14.92 4.50
CA SER A 77 19.21 15.63 3.24
C SER A 77 19.89 16.98 3.42
N SER A 78 21.00 17.17 2.71
CA SER A 78 21.94 18.26 2.97
C SER A 78 22.44 18.19 4.42
N ASP A 79 22.39 19.30 5.18
CA ASP A 79 22.83 19.35 6.58
C ASP A 79 21.69 19.14 7.58
N LEU A 80 20.53 18.66 7.12
CA LEU A 80 19.36 18.43 7.97
C LEU A 80 19.09 16.93 8.12
N GLY A 81 19.16 16.46 9.36
CA GLY A 81 18.74 15.11 9.74
C GLY A 81 17.22 15.02 9.90
N PHE A 82 16.61 14.09 9.16
CA PHE A 82 15.19 13.76 9.23
C PHE A 82 14.98 12.43 9.94
N ARG A 83 13.91 12.38 10.73
CA ARG A 83 13.38 11.14 11.34
C ARG A 83 11.95 10.96 10.86
N MET A 84 11.71 9.94 10.06
CA MET A 84 10.41 9.58 9.53
C MET A 84 9.86 8.39 10.32
N PHE A 85 8.62 8.51 10.79
CA PHE A 85 7.91 7.45 11.48
C PHE A 85 6.77 6.95 10.58
N ASP A 86 6.85 5.70 10.13
CA ASP A 86 5.74 5.01 9.49
C ASP A 86 4.96 4.25 10.57
N VAL A 87 3.67 4.56 10.71
CA VAL A 87 2.81 4.02 11.77
C VAL A 87 1.59 3.36 11.16
N GLY A 88 1.34 2.11 11.53
CA GLY A 88 0.15 1.38 11.08
C GLY A 88 -1.15 2.17 11.36
N GLY A 89 -1.94 2.42 10.32
CA GLY A 89 -3.20 3.19 10.41
C GLY A 89 -4.44 2.36 10.80
N GLN A 90 -4.30 1.05 10.91
CA GLN A 90 -5.39 0.14 11.27
C GLN A 90 -5.88 0.42 12.70
N ARG A 91 -7.16 0.17 12.98
CA ARG A 91 -7.80 0.52 14.26
C ARG A 91 -7.03 0.00 15.49
N ASN A 92 -6.48 -1.20 15.40
CA ASN A 92 -5.70 -1.81 16.49
C ASN A 92 -4.30 -1.19 16.66
N GLU A 93 -3.77 -0.58 15.61
CA GLU A 93 -2.47 0.10 15.59
C GLU A 93 -2.56 1.55 16.06
N ARG A 94 -3.72 2.21 15.94
CA ARG A 94 -3.93 3.63 16.34
C ARG A 94 -3.56 3.93 17.78
N LYS A 95 -3.72 2.96 18.71
CA LYS A 95 -3.31 3.12 20.11
C LYS A 95 -1.80 3.37 20.27
N LYS A 96 -0.98 2.95 19.30
CA LYS A 96 0.48 3.08 19.32
C LYS A 96 0.93 4.49 18.90
N TRP A 97 0.10 5.24 18.17
CA TRP A 97 0.46 6.56 17.62
C TRP A 97 0.96 7.54 18.68
N ILE A 98 0.40 7.50 19.89
CA ILE A 98 0.82 8.39 20.99
C ILE A 98 2.30 8.25 21.36
N HIS A 99 2.89 7.05 21.20
CA HIS A 99 4.30 6.80 21.51
C HIS A 99 5.24 7.55 20.56
N CYS A 100 4.81 7.82 19.32
CA CYS A 100 5.58 8.59 18.35
C CYS A 100 5.75 10.06 18.78
N PHE A 101 4.85 10.57 19.63
CA PHE A 101 4.82 11.96 20.06
C PHE A 101 5.33 12.17 21.49
N GLN A 102 5.57 11.11 22.27
CA GLN A 102 6.07 11.21 23.65
C GLN A 102 7.58 11.49 23.73
N VAL A 103 8.35 11.14 22.69
CA VAL A 103 9.82 11.24 22.69
C VAL A 103 10.33 12.68 22.69
N LYS A 104 9.50 13.68 22.42
CA LYS A 104 9.83 15.09 22.62
C LYS A 104 8.60 15.79 23.19
N GLY A 105 8.77 16.62 24.22
CA GLY A 105 7.72 17.29 25.02
C GLY A 105 6.75 18.23 24.28
N TYR A 106 6.19 17.81 23.14
CA TYR A 106 5.15 18.46 22.34
C TYR A 106 3.75 18.22 22.91
N LEU A 107 3.62 17.98 24.22
CA LEU A 107 2.34 17.74 24.89
C LEU A 107 1.50 19.02 25.14
N GLY A 108 1.89 20.16 24.56
CA GLY A 108 1.25 21.43 24.86
C GLY A 108 0.04 21.82 24.00
N ARG A 109 -0.11 21.33 22.76
CA ARG A 109 -1.15 21.88 21.83
C ARG A 109 -1.88 20.89 20.91
N ASN A 110 -1.51 19.61 20.85
CA ASN A 110 -2.07 18.67 19.85
C ASN A 110 -3.05 17.62 20.39
N LEU A 111 -3.46 17.68 21.66
CA LEU A 111 -4.48 16.75 22.19
C LEU A 111 -5.84 16.86 21.47
N HIS A 112 -6.12 17.99 20.79
CA HIS A 112 -7.35 18.16 20.02
C HIS A 112 -7.41 17.28 18.76
N PHE A 113 -6.28 16.91 18.15
CA PHE A 113 -6.27 16.04 16.97
C PHE A 113 -6.61 14.58 17.29
N PHE A 114 -6.26 14.10 18.49
CA PHE A 114 -6.48 12.70 18.88
C PHE A 114 -7.94 12.40 19.26
N ASN A 115 -8.70 13.40 19.72
CA ASN A 115 -10.10 13.22 20.10
C ASN A 115 -11.07 13.08 18.92
N TYR A 116 -10.64 13.33 17.68
CA TYR A 116 -11.47 13.19 16.48
C TYR A 116 -11.54 11.77 15.90
N TYR A 117 -10.73 10.84 16.40
CA TYR A 117 -10.57 9.49 15.82
C TYR A 117 -11.14 8.35 16.68
N HIS A 118 -11.96 8.68 17.69
CA HIS A 118 -12.57 7.70 18.60
C HIS A 118 -13.90 7.15 18.11
#